data_AF-A0A7C4B9Q5-F1
#
_entry.id   AF-A0A7C4B9Q5-F1
#
_cell.length_a   1.000
_cell.length_b   1.000
_cell.length_c   1.000
_cell.angle_alpha   90.00
_cell.angle_beta   90.00
_cell.angle_gamma   90.00
#
_symmetry.space_group_name_H-M   'P 1'
#
loop_
_entity.id
_entity.type
_entity.pdbx_description
1 polymer ?
#
loop_
_entity_poly.entity_id
_entity_poly.type
_entity_poly.pdbx_seq_one_letter_code
_entity_poly.pdbx_strand_id
1 'polypeptide(L)'
;MSGLVSPTSPASTLFLVLLVGLLAGALVVLLAVLMPRGPERGFKRRRYEAGNPPSGEAKARLPFQYYGYLLLYLCVEPAMILLYLLTFSESIPASAALVVLVLLPAVAFGVKLADELERWRL
;
A
#
# COMPACT_ATOMS: atom_id res chain seq x y z
N MET A 1 36.11 1.43 -29.52
CA MET A 1 34.70 1.80 -29.31
C MET A 1 34.25 1.23 -27.97
N SER A 2 34.62 1.89 -26.87
CA SER A 2 34.23 1.51 -25.51
C SER A 2 33.22 2.53 -25.03
N GLY A 3 31.97 2.09 -24.90
CA GLY A 3 30.82 2.94 -24.60
C GLY A 3 30.99 3.70 -23.29
N LEU A 4 30.69 5.00 -23.37
CA LEU A 4 30.49 5.91 -22.26
C LEU A 4 29.29 5.44 -21.43
N VAL A 5 29.53 4.66 -20.38
CA VAL A 5 28.58 4.53 -19.27
C VAL A 5 29.19 5.29 -18.10
N SER A 6 28.72 6.52 -17.89
CA SER A 6 29.05 7.30 -16.70
C SER A 6 28.56 6.54 -15.46
N PRO A 7 29.36 6.38 -14.39
CA PRO A 7 28.85 5.83 -13.14
C PRO A 7 27.88 6.85 -12.54
N THR A 8 26.59 6.73 -12.82
CA THR A 8 25.57 7.52 -12.11
C THR A 8 25.52 7.03 -10.66
N SER A 9 25.57 7.96 -9.71
CA SER A 9 25.37 7.63 -8.30
C SER A 9 24.05 6.86 -8.10
N PRO A 10 23.95 5.92 -7.16
CA PRO A 10 22.69 5.22 -6.88
C PRO A 10 21.51 6.17 -6.64
N ALA A 11 21.76 7.29 -5.97
CA ALA A 11 20.78 8.36 -5.75
C ALA A 11 20.29 8.97 -7.06
N SER A 12 21.19 9.28 -8.00
CA SER A 12 20.80 9.81 -9.32
C SER A 12 20.01 8.78 -10.14
N THR A 13 20.34 7.49 -10.05
CA THR A 13 19.58 6.44 -10.73
C THR A 13 18.17 6.33 -10.17
N LEU A 14 18.00 6.30 -8.85
CA LEU A 14 16.68 6.29 -8.20
C LEU A 14 15.85 7.52 -8.56
N PHE A 15 16.48 8.70 -8.51
CA PHE A 15 15.83 9.96 -8.90
C PHE A 15 15.31 9.91 -10.33
N LEU A 16 16.13 9.45 -11.28
CA LEU A 16 15.74 9.34 -12.68
C LEU A 16 14.60 8.34 -12.89
N VAL A 17 14.63 7.18 -12.22
CA VAL A 17 13.56 6.18 -12.31
C VAL A 17 12.23 6.74 -11.81
N LEU A 18 12.24 7.39 -10.64
CA LEU A 18 11.03 8.01 -10.07
C LEU A 18 10.52 9.15 -10.95
N LEU A 19 11.41 10.00 -11.44
CA LEU A 19 11.06 11.12 -12.31
C LEU A 19 10.41 10.62 -13.61
N VAL A 20 11.02 9.64 -14.28
CA VAL A 20 10.47 9.06 -15.51
C VAL A 20 9.11 8.41 -15.25
N GLY A 21 8.96 7.66 -14.16
CA GLY A 21 7.67 7.05 -13.78
C GLY A 21 6.57 8.08 -13.54
N LEU A 22 6.89 9.17 -12.82
CA LEU A 22 5.95 10.27 -12.57
C LEU A 22 5.60 11.02 -13.87
N LEU A 23 6.58 11.31 -14.72
CA LEU A 23 6.34 11.97 -16.01
C LEU A 23 5.49 11.10 -16.94
N ALA A 24 5.72 9.79 -16.98
CA ALA A 24 4.90 8.86 -17.74
C ALA A 24 3.45 8.85 -17.23
N GLY A 25 3.24 8.78 -15.92
CA GLY A 25 1.90 8.87 -15.31
C GLY A 25 1.22 10.21 -15.60
N ALA A 26 1.94 11.32 -15.48
CA ALA A 26 1.45 12.65 -15.80
C ALA A 26 1.05 12.79 -17.28
N LEU A 27 1.86 12.23 -18.19
CA LEU A 27 1.55 12.21 -19.63
C LEU A 27 0.27 11.43 -19.92
N VAL A 28 0.06 10.26 -19.28
CA VAL A 28 -1.17 9.48 -19.42
C VAL A 28 -2.39 10.30 -18.96
N VAL A 29 -2.29 10.98 -17.82
CA VAL A 29 -3.37 11.85 -17.32
C VAL A 29 -3.62 13.02 -18.27
N LEU A 30 -2.57 13.67 -18.77
CA LEU A 30 -2.68 14.76 -19.73
C LEU A 30 -3.41 14.31 -20.99
N LEU A 31 -3.00 13.18 -21.58
CA LEU A 31 -3.65 12.60 -22.75
C LEU A 31 -5.13 12.27 -22.46
N ALA A 32 -5.44 11.70 -21.30
CA ALA A 32 -6.82 11.41 -20.89
C ALA A 32 -7.71 12.66 -20.68
N VAL A 33 -7.09 13.82 -20.43
CA VAL A 33 -7.78 15.12 -20.35
C VAL A 33 -7.96 15.73 -21.73
N LEU A 34 -6.96 15.65 -22.61
CA LEU A 34 -7.01 16.21 -23.96
C LEU A 34 -7.87 15.38 -24.92
N MET A 35 -8.00 14.08 -24.70
CA MET A 35 -8.72 13.19 -25.60
C MET A 35 -10.22 13.54 -25.63
N PRO A 36 -10.84 13.68 -26.81
CA PRO A 36 -12.25 14.04 -26.93
C PRO A 36 -13.11 13.01 -26.20
N ARG A 37 -13.91 13.49 -25.25
CA ARG A 37 -14.85 12.64 -24.50
C ARG A 37 -16.14 12.52 -25.31
N GLY A 38 -16.64 11.30 -25.45
CA GLY A 38 -17.96 11.06 -26.04
C GLY A 38 -19.08 11.76 -25.25
N PRO A 39 -20.32 11.82 -25.79
CA PRO A 39 -21.42 12.56 -25.18
C PRO A 39 -21.57 12.22 -23.70
N GLU A 40 -21.58 13.25 -22.84
CA GLU A 40 -21.79 13.10 -21.41
C GLU A 40 -23.25 12.72 -21.13
N ARG A 41 -23.60 11.45 -21.36
CA ARG A 41 -24.88 10.91 -20.92
C ARG A 41 -24.81 10.76 -19.42
N GLY A 42 -25.57 11.58 -18.68
CA GLY A 42 -25.60 11.58 -17.21
C GLY A 42 -25.83 10.19 -16.59
N PHE A 43 -26.49 9.28 -17.32
CA PHE A 43 -26.64 7.87 -16.94
C PHE A 43 -25.30 7.15 -16.74
N LYS A 44 -24.27 7.41 -17.55
CA LYS A 44 -22.96 6.71 -17.43
C LYS A 44 -22.17 7.11 -16.18
N ARG A 45 -22.48 8.27 -15.57
CA ARG A 45 -21.76 8.82 -14.42
C ARG A 45 -22.51 8.63 -13.09
N ARG A 46 -23.75 8.11 -13.11
CA ARG A 46 -24.47 7.81 -11.87
C ARG A 46 -23.88 6.56 -11.22
N ARG A 47 -23.91 6.52 -9.89
CA ARG A 47 -23.66 5.29 -9.13
C ARG A 47 -24.84 4.36 -9.33
N TYR A 48 -24.59 3.09 -9.63
CA TYR A 48 -25.64 2.08 -9.74
C TYR A 48 -25.54 1.12 -8.58
N GLU A 49 -26.70 0.75 -8.03
CA GLU A 49 -26.84 -0.33 -7.06
C GLU A 49 -27.46 -1.51 -7.81
N ALA A 50 -26.62 -2.47 -8.22
CA ALA A 50 -27.04 -3.63 -9.04
C ALA A 50 -27.75 -3.27 -10.36
N GLY A 51 -27.26 -2.26 -11.08
CA GLY A 51 -27.81 -1.84 -12.39
C GLY A 51 -29.02 -0.91 -12.29
N ASN A 52 -29.53 -0.64 -11.08
CA ASN A 52 -30.56 0.37 -10.85
C ASN A 52 -29.95 1.70 -10.39
N PRO A 53 -30.56 2.84 -10.74
CA PRO A 53 -30.21 4.13 -10.15
C PRO A 53 -30.27 4.04 -8.62
N PRO A 54 -29.41 4.79 -7.91
CA PRO A 54 -29.34 4.69 -6.46
C PRO A 54 -30.65 5.22 -5.88
N SER A 55 -31.28 4.45 -5.00
CA SER A 55 -32.57 4.80 -4.39
C SER A 55 -32.52 4.60 -2.88
N GLY A 56 -32.86 5.64 -2.12
CA GLY A 56 -32.87 5.63 -0.66
C GLY A 56 -31.58 6.17 -0.02
N GLU A 57 -31.54 6.16 1.31
CA GLU A 57 -30.35 6.53 2.07
C GLU A 57 -29.30 5.43 1.96
N ALA A 58 -28.08 5.81 1.56
CA ALA A 58 -26.95 4.89 1.54
C ALA A 58 -26.69 4.38 2.96
N LYS A 59 -26.79 3.06 3.17
CA LYS A 59 -26.32 2.43 4.42
C LYS A 59 -24.79 2.52 4.47
N ALA A 60 -24.29 3.66 4.94
CA ALA A 60 -22.87 4.04 4.92
C ALA A 60 -22.03 3.40 6.04
N ARG A 61 -22.46 2.28 6.61
CA ARG A 61 -21.56 1.51 7.48
C ARG A 61 -20.60 0.82 6.54
N LEU A 62 -19.44 1.43 6.32
CA LEU A 62 -18.31 0.79 5.68
C LEU A 62 -17.65 -0.06 6.77
N PRO A 63 -17.95 -1.37 6.90
CA PRO A 63 -17.16 -2.19 7.80
C PRO A 63 -15.73 -2.16 7.26
N PHE A 64 -14.81 -1.56 8.00
CA PHE A 64 -13.39 -1.71 7.68
C PHE A 64 -12.98 -3.12 8.08
N GLN A 65 -13.37 -4.11 7.27
CA GLN A 65 -13.06 -5.52 7.48
C GLN A 65 -11.54 -5.75 7.60
N TYR A 66 -10.75 -4.82 7.04
CA TYR A 66 -9.29 -4.85 7.06
C TYR A 66 -8.65 -4.01 8.20
N TYR A 67 -9.44 -3.40 9.09
CA TYR A 67 -8.89 -2.51 10.11
C TYR A 67 -7.96 -3.23 11.09
N GLY A 68 -8.34 -4.44 11.53
CA GLY A 68 -7.49 -5.26 12.39
C GLY A 68 -6.15 -5.60 11.74
N TYR A 69 -6.14 -5.89 10.44
CA TYR A 69 -4.91 -6.17 9.69
C TYR A 69 -4.04 -4.92 9.50
N LEU A 70 -4.65 -3.73 9.36
CA LEU A 70 -3.90 -2.46 9.30
C LEU A 70 -3.18 -2.18 10.63
N LEU A 71 -3.84 -2.41 11.76
CA LEU A 71 -3.22 -2.27 13.08
C LEU A 71 -2.10 -3.30 13.28
N LEU A 72 -2.32 -4.54 12.86
CA LEU A 72 -1.28 -5.58 12.91
C LEU A 72 -0.06 -5.20 12.08
N TYR A 73 -0.28 -4.72 10.85
CA TYR A 73 0.79 -4.23 9.99
C TYR A 73 1.60 -3.13 10.66
N LEU A 74 0.93 -2.11 11.21
CA LEU A 74 1.57 -0.96 11.86
C LEU A 74 2.38 -1.38 13.10
N CYS A 75 1.95 -2.40 13.83
CA CYS A 75 2.68 -2.93 14.97
C CYS A 75 3.92 -3.76 14.55
N VAL A 76 3.84 -4.49 13.43
CA VAL A 76 4.92 -5.39 12.98
C VAL A 76 5.99 -4.65 12.18
N GLU A 77 5.61 -3.63 11.40
CA GLU A 77 6.51 -2.88 10.52
C GLU A 77 7.75 -2.32 11.25
N PRO A 78 7.65 -1.61 12.39
CA PRO A 78 8.82 -1.11 13.11
C PRO A 78 9.77 -2.24 13.56
N ALA A 79 9.21 -3.38 13.91
CA ALA A 79 10.00 -4.52 14.35
C ALA A 79 10.77 -5.16 13.18
N MET A 80 10.18 -5.19 11.97
CA MET A 80 10.88 -5.60 10.76
C MET A 80 12.03 -4.63 10.41
N ILE A 81 11.86 -3.33 10.64
CA ILE A 81 12.93 -2.34 10.47
C ILE A 81 14.07 -2.62 11.45
N LEU A 82 13.76 -2.91 12.73
CA LEU A 82 14.78 -3.27 13.71
C LEU A 82 15.52 -4.56 13.34
N LEU A 83 14.82 -5.58 12.87
CA LEU A 83 15.43 -6.82 12.37
C LEU A 83 16.35 -6.55 11.18
N TYR A 84 15.96 -5.68 10.26
CA TYR A 84 16.81 -5.25 9.16
C TYR A 84 18.07 -4.53 9.66
N LEU A 85 17.94 -3.61 10.61
CA LEU A 85 19.09 -2.89 11.18
C LEU A 85 20.06 -3.81 11.93
N LEU A 86 19.56 -4.87 12.59
CA LEU A 86 20.40 -5.86 13.27
C LEU A 86 21.35 -6.61 12.31
N THR A 87 21.03 -6.68 11.01
CA THR A 87 21.94 -7.28 10.02
C THR A 87 23.28 -6.54 9.87
N PHE A 88 23.34 -5.28 10.33
CA PHE A 88 24.55 -4.46 10.35
C PHE A 88 25.33 -4.55 11.68
N SER A 89 24.83 -5.29 12.66
CA SER A 89 25.52 -5.55 13.94
C SER A 89 26.41 -6.79 13.83
N GLU A 90 27.49 -6.89 14.60
CA GLU A 90 28.29 -8.12 14.68
C GLU A 90 27.62 -9.24 15.50
N SER A 91 26.55 -8.92 16.24
CA SER A 91 25.84 -9.82 17.17
C SER A 91 24.50 -10.35 16.61
N ILE A 92 24.52 -10.81 15.36
CA ILE A 92 23.34 -11.09 14.53
C ILE A 92 22.42 -12.22 15.06
N PRO A 93 22.91 -13.43 15.42
CA PRO A 93 22.00 -14.58 15.54
C PRO A 93 21.13 -14.54 16.81
N ALA A 94 21.67 -14.11 17.95
CA ALA A 94 20.96 -14.16 19.23
C ALA A 94 19.93 -13.02 19.39
N SER A 95 20.28 -11.82 18.94
CA SER A 95 19.41 -10.63 19.02
C SER A 95 18.21 -10.74 18.09
N ALA A 96 18.43 -11.17 16.84
CA ALA A 96 17.36 -11.39 15.88
C ALA A 96 16.41 -12.53 16.33
N ALA A 97 16.96 -13.63 16.85
CA ALA A 97 16.16 -14.74 17.37
C ALA A 97 15.28 -14.31 18.56
N LEU A 98 15.80 -13.49 19.47
CA LEU A 98 15.04 -12.95 20.60
C LEU A 98 13.88 -12.05 20.13
N VAL A 99 14.14 -11.15 19.18
CA VAL A 99 13.12 -10.26 18.61
C VAL A 99 12.01 -11.06 17.93
N VAL A 100 12.37 -12.08 17.12
CA VAL A 100 11.40 -12.97 16.48
C VAL A 100 10.59 -13.74 17.54
N LEU A 101 11.25 -14.29 18.56
CA LEU A 101 10.59 -15.06 19.63
C LEU A 101 9.56 -14.21 20.40
N VAL A 102 9.85 -12.93 20.62
CA VAL A 102 8.92 -11.99 21.28
C VAL A 102 7.77 -11.56 20.36
N LEU A 103 8.05 -11.33 19.07
CA LEU A 103 7.04 -10.91 18.09
C LEU A 103 6.07 -12.02 17.75
N LEU A 104 6.53 -13.26 17.61
CA LEU A 104 5.72 -14.39 17.15
C LEU A 104 4.40 -14.56 17.92
N PRO A 105 4.38 -14.59 19.27
CA PRO A 105 3.12 -14.70 20.01
C PRO A 105 2.25 -13.45 19.87
N ALA A 106 2.85 -12.25 19.82
CA ALA A 106 2.10 -11.00 19.64
C ALA A 106 1.41 -10.92 18.27
N VAL A 107 2.12 -11.33 17.21
CA VAL A 107 1.57 -11.41 15.85
C VAL A 107 0.50 -12.49 15.77
N ALA A 108 0.75 -13.68 16.31
CA ALA A 108 -0.24 -14.76 16.32
C ALA A 108 -1.53 -14.35 17.04
N PHE A 109 -1.43 -13.62 18.16
CA PHE A 109 -2.57 -13.06 18.85
C PHE A 109 -3.26 -11.97 18.04
N GLY A 110 -2.49 -11.04 17.45
CA GLY A 110 -3.03 -9.99 16.61
C GLY A 110 -3.79 -10.52 15.39
N VAL A 111 -3.31 -11.59 14.75
CA VAL A 111 -4.01 -12.24 13.62
C VAL A 111 -5.34 -12.79 14.08
N LYS A 112 -5.39 -13.49 15.22
CA LYS A 112 -6.65 -13.99 15.78
C LYS A 112 -7.64 -12.86 16.04
N LEU A 113 -7.18 -11.75 16.60
CA LEU A 113 -8.02 -10.57 16.86
C LEU A 113 -8.50 -9.88 15.57
N ALA A 114 -7.64 -9.83 14.55
CA ALA A 114 -7.96 -9.25 13.25
C ALA A 114 -9.02 -10.06 12.49
N ASP A 115 -9.02 -11.38 12.65
CA ASP A 115 -9.95 -12.30 12.00
C ASP A 115 -11.39 -12.20 12.57
N GLU A 116 -11.54 -11.68 13.79
CA GLU A 116 -12.84 -11.45 14.44
C GLU A 116 -13.55 -10.23 13.84
N LEU A 117 -14.18 -10.44 12.67
CA LEU A 117 -14.89 -9.43 11.88
C LEU A 117 -15.93 -8.62 12.68
N GLU A 118 -16.56 -9.23 13.68
CA GLU A 118 -17.54 -8.58 14.55
C GLU A 118 -16.95 -7.41 15.35
N ARG A 119 -15.66 -7.47 15.70
CA ARG A 119 -14.98 -6.40 16.44
C ARG A 119 -14.71 -5.14 15.59
N TRP A 120 -14.79 -5.27 14.28
CA TRP A 120 -14.43 -4.22 13.32
C TRP A 120 -15.65 -3.64 12.58
N ARG A 121 -16.85 -4.09 12.96
CA ARG A 121 -18.13 -3.54 12.49
C ARG A 121 -18.54 -2.39 13.41
N LEU A 122 -18.26 -1.15 12.99
CA LEU A 122 -18.72 0.08 13.67
C LEU A 122 -20.20 0.39 13.38
#